data_AF-A0A399F023-F1
#
_entry.id   AF-A0A399F023-F1
#
_cell.length_a   1.000
_cell.length_b   1.000
_cell.length_c   1.000
_cell.angle_alpha   90.00
_cell.angle_beta   90.00
_cell.angle_gamma   90.00
#
_symmetry.space_group_name_H-M   'P 1'
#
loop_
_entity.id
_entity.type
_entity.pdbx_description
1 polymer ?
#
loop_
_entity_poly.entity_id
_entity_poly.type
_entity_poly.pdbx_seq_one_letter_code
_entity_poly.pdbx_strand_id
1 'polypeptide(L)'
;MHTLHLTRHSAPSEVPPQVYAEVLRWMLERDVKNIVLDANSQGYGILIDPEPDSIPVGLVSRAELEDARTLVEHLEVAWRVYLEGGNCTD
;
A
#
# COMPACT_ATOMS: atom_id res chain seq x y z
N MET A 1 1.33 -9.04 -15.00
CA MET A 1 0.95 -8.48 -13.68
C MET A 1 1.48 -7.07 -13.64
N HIS A 2 0.64 -6.12 -13.26
CA HIS A 2 0.99 -4.70 -13.23
C HIS A 2 1.13 -4.31 -11.77
N THR A 3 2.33 -3.92 -11.35
CA THR A 3 2.62 -3.56 -9.96
C THR A 3 2.96 -2.09 -9.85
N LEU A 4 2.36 -1.41 -8.88
CA LEU A 4 2.69 -0.03 -8.55
C LEU A 4 3.56 -0.01 -7.30
N HIS A 5 4.77 0.51 -7.43
CA HIS A 5 5.73 0.60 -6.34
C HIS A 5 5.74 2.01 -5.77
N LEU A 6 5.27 2.13 -4.53
CA LEU A 6 5.24 3.37 -3.77
C LEU A 6 6.35 3.32 -2.72
N THR A 7 7.35 4.16 -2.89
CA THR A 7 8.48 4.29 -1.96
C THR A 7 8.51 5.70 -1.38
N ARG A 8 9.31 5.92 -0.33
CA ARG A 8 9.52 7.27 0.23
C ARG A 8 10.15 8.28 -0.74
N HIS A 9 10.69 7.81 -1.86
CA HIS A 9 11.43 8.64 -2.82
C HIS A 9 10.78 8.71 -4.20
N SER A 10 9.87 7.79 -4.50
CA SER A 10 9.28 7.66 -5.82
C SER A 10 7.89 7.07 -5.75
N ALA A 11 7.03 7.59 -6.62
CA ALA A 11 5.71 7.05 -6.92
C ALA A 11 5.59 6.74 -8.42
N PRO A 12 4.77 5.76 -8.79
CA PRO A 12 4.46 5.50 -10.19
C PRO A 12 3.58 6.61 -10.75
N SER A 13 3.73 6.88 -12.05
CA SER A 13 2.99 7.96 -12.73
C SER A 13 1.47 7.80 -12.73
N GLU A 14 0.98 6.60 -12.40
CA GLU A 14 -0.45 6.29 -12.26
C GLU A 14 -1.04 6.80 -10.94
N VAL A 15 -0.22 7.05 -9.92
CA VAL A 15 -0.68 7.61 -8.65
C VAL A 15 -0.61 9.13 -8.73
N PRO A 16 -1.73 9.85 -8.56
CA PRO A 16 -1.72 11.30 -8.59
C PRO A 16 -0.75 11.88 -7.54
N PRO A 17 -0.04 12.98 -7.83
CA PRO A 17 0.94 13.54 -6.90
C PRO A 17 0.33 13.96 -5.56
N GLN A 18 -0.93 14.41 -5.56
CA GLN A 18 -1.69 14.72 -4.34
C GLN A 18 -1.97 13.47 -3.49
N VAL A 19 -2.28 12.34 -4.13
CA VAL A 19 -2.48 11.06 -3.45
C VAL A 19 -1.16 10.57 -2.88
N TYR A 20 -0.09 10.64 -3.68
CA TYR A 20 1.23 10.25 -3.22
C TYR A 20 1.71 11.08 -2.03
N ALA A 21 1.43 12.38 -1.96
CA ALA A 21 1.81 13.21 -0.81
C ALA A 21 1.20 12.70 0.51
N GLU A 22 -0.07 12.31 0.49
CA GLU A 22 -0.75 11.76 1.67
C GLU A 22 -0.25 10.35 2.01
N VAL A 23 -0.04 9.49 1.01
CA VAL A 23 0.57 8.17 1.21
C VAL A 23 1.99 8.30 1.76
N LEU A 24 2.79 9.24 1.25
CA LEU A 24 4.15 9.50 1.73
C LEU A 24 4.14 9.95 3.19
N ARG A 25 3.23 10.86 3.55
CA ARG A 25 3.05 11.28 4.95
C ARG A 25 2.71 10.07 5.83
N TRP A 26 1.76 9.25 5.40
CA TRP A 26 1.35 8.04 6.10
C TRP A 26 2.53 7.06 6.28
N MET A 27 3.35 6.87 5.24
CA MET A 27 4.54 6.00 5.26
C MET A 27 5.58 6.51 6.26
N LEU A 28 5.82 7.83 6.29
CA LEU A 28 6.76 8.44 7.23
C LEU A 28 6.31 8.31 8.68
N GLU A 29 5.00 8.48 8.95
CA GLU A 29 4.43 8.36 10.30
C GLU A 29 4.53 6.94 10.87
N ARG A 30 4.50 5.90 10.01
CA ARG A 30 4.51 4.47 10.42
C ARG A 30 5.84 3.77 10.23
N ASP A 31 6.84 4.51 9.77
CA ASP A 31 8.13 3.98 9.33
C ASP A 31 8.03 2.87 8.27
N VAL A 32 7.02 2.93 7.38
CA VAL A 32 6.90 2.03 6.21
C VAL A 32 7.84 2.50 5.09
N LYS A 33 8.60 1.60 4.46
CA LYS A 33 9.61 2.00 3.45
C LYS A 33 9.12 1.77 2.03
N ASN A 34 8.36 0.70 1.83
CA ASN A 34 7.88 0.26 0.53
C ASN A 34 6.43 -0.23 0.62
N ILE A 35 5.59 0.22 -0.29
CA ILE A 35 4.26 -0.31 -0.51
C ILE A 35 4.21 -0.80 -1.96
N VAL A 36 3.75 -2.03 -2.16
CA VAL A 36 3.51 -2.58 -3.50
C VAL A 36 2.01 -2.79 -3.66
N LEU A 37 1.46 -2.23 -4.74
CA LEU A 37 0.08 -2.45 -5.14
C LEU A 37 0.09 -3.42 -6.32
N ASP A 38 -0.31 -4.67 -6.11
CA ASP A 38 -0.32 -5.73 -7.11
C ASP A 38 -1.68 -5.83 -7.81
N ALA A 39 -1.75 -5.50 -9.09
CA ALA A 39 -3.01 -5.51 -9.84
C ALA A 39 -3.50 -6.94 -10.12
N ASN A 40 -4.75 -7.20 -9.76
CA ASN A 40 -5.47 -8.44 -10.01
C ASN A 40 -6.89 -8.16 -10.55
N SER A 41 -7.68 -9.21 -10.79
CA SER A 41 -9.05 -9.10 -11.34
C SER A 41 -10.03 -8.34 -10.45
N GLN A 42 -9.72 -8.13 -9.17
CA GLN A 42 -10.57 -7.45 -8.19
C GLN A 42 -10.12 -6.01 -7.89
N GLY A 43 -8.88 -5.64 -8.23
CA GLY A 43 -8.29 -4.35 -7.90
C GLY A 43 -6.78 -4.46 -7.73
N TYR A 44 -6.26 -3.82 -6.68
CA TYR A 44 -4.85 -3.85 -6.31
C TYR A 44 -4.70 -4.43 -4.92
N GLY A 45 -4.02 -5.57 -4.82
CA GLY A 45 -3.58 -6.12 -3.54
C GLY A 45 -2.54 -5.22 -2.91
N ILE A 46 -2.70 -4.89 -1.64
CA ILE A 46 -1.77 -4.04 -0.88
C ILE A 46 -0.75 -4.93 -0.18
N LEU A 47 0.53 -4.74 -0.49
CA LEU A 47 1.65 -5.32 0.24
C LEU A 47 2.44 -4.21 0.92
N ILE A 48 2.73 -4.39 2.20
CA ILE A 48 3.50 -3.43 3.01
C ILE A 48 4.85 -4.06 3.33
N ASP A 49 5.92 -3.32 3.03
CA ASP A 49 7.32 -3.75 3.13
C ASP A 49 7.53 -5.22 2.70
N PRO A 50 7.10 -5.60 1.47
CA PRO A 50 7.05 -7.00 1.08
C PRO A 50 8.42 -7.66 0.94
N GLU A 51 8.47 -8.91 1.39
CA GLU A 51 9.49 -9.93 1.13
C GLU A 51 9.07 -10.81 -0.07
N PRO A 52 9.97 -11.64 -0.65
CA PRO A 52 9.68 -12.43 -1.85
C PRO A 52 8.45 -13.37 -1.77
N ASP A 53 8.02 -13.76 -0.57
CA ASP A 53 6.85 -14.61 -0.32
C ASP A 53 5.69 -13.87 0.37
N SER A 54 5.75 -12.53 0.44
CA SER A 54 4.67 -11.75 1.05
C SER A 54 3.37 -11.87 0.25
N ILE A 55 2.27 -12.01 0.99
CA ILE A 55 0.92 -12.00 0.45
C ILE A 55 0.27 -10.62 0.65
N PRO A 56 -0.68 -10.23 -0.22
CA PRO A 56 -1.46 -9.02 -0.01
C PRO A 56 -2.24 -9.06 1.31
N VAL A 57 -2.14 -7.98 2.08
CA VAL A 57 -2.79 -7.79 3.38
C VAL A 57 -3.97 -6.81 3.31
N GLY A 58 -4.26 -6.31 2.11
CA GLY A 58 -5.40 -5.44 1.82
C GLY A 58 -5.74 -5.46 0.33
N LEU A 59 -6.84 -4.82 -0.03
CA LEU A 59 -7.31 -4.69 -1.41
C LEU A 59 -7.89 -3.29 -1.61
N VAL A 60 -7.46 -2.60 -2.65
CA VAL A 60 -8.00 -1.29 -3.05
C VAL A 60 -8.36 -1.30 -4.52
N SER A 61 -9.49 -0.71 -4.89
CA SER A 61 -9.94 -0.66 -6.28
C SER A 61 -9.17 0.40 -7.08
N ARG A 62 -9.14 0.28 -8.41
CA ARG A 62 -8.49 1.29 -9.27
C ARG A 62 -9.07 2.69 -9.08
N ALA A 63 -10.39 2.81 -8.96
CA ALA A 63 -11.05 4.10 -8.73
C ALA A 63 -10.69 4.72 -7.37
N GLU A 64 -10.40 3.88 -6.37
CA GLU A 64 -10.04 4.32 -5.02
C GLU A 64 -8.57 4.78 -4.93
N LEU A 65 -7.71 4.39 -5.88
CA LEU A 65 -6.34 4.91 -5.98
C LEU A 65 -6.29 6.40 -6.33
N GLU A 66 -7.36 6.94 -6.90
CA GLU A 66 -7.45 8.36 -7.25
C GLU A 66 -7.89 9.21 -6.04
N ASP A 67 -8.40 8.59 -4.98
CA ASP A 67 -8.81 9.27 -3.74
C ASP A 67 -7.78 9.03 -2.63
N ALA A 68 -7.10 10.10 -2.23
CA ALA A 68 -6.02 10.05 -1.27
C ALA A 68 -6.49 9.53 0.10
N ARG A 69 -7.68 9.96 0.53
CA ARG A 69 -8.23 9.61 1.83
C ARG A 69 -8.62 8.14 1.86
N THR A 70 -9.37 7.67 0.86
CA THR A 70 -9.78 6.28 0.74
C THR A 70 -8.56 5.37 0.65
N LEU A 71 -7.55 5.71 -0.15
CA LEU A 71 -6.32 4.91 -0.21
C LEU A 71 -5.63 4.83 1.16
N VAL A 72 -5.48 5.94 1.88
CA VAL A 72 -4.89 5.94 3.22
C VAL A 72 -5.70 5.11 4.21
N GLU A 73 -7.04 5.14 4.15
CA GLU A 73 -7.90 4.30 4.99
C GLU A 73 -7.68 2.80 4.70
N HIS A 74 -7.53 2.40 3.43
CA HIS A 74 -7.17 1.03 3.07
C HIS A 74 -5.75 0.65 3.54
N LEU A 75 -4.78 1.57 3.43
CA LEU A 75 -3.42 1.36 3.94
C LEU A 75 -3.41 1.20 5.46
N GLU A 76 -4.24 1.95 6.19
CA GLU A 76 -4.39 1.80 7.65
C GLU A 76 -4.91 0.43 8.06
N VAL A 77 -5.92 -0.08 7.35
CA VAL A 77 -6.46 -1.42 7.60
C VAL A 77 -5.40 -2.47 7.27
N ALA A 78 -4.76 -2.36 6.09
CA ALA A 78 -3.69 -3.26 5.66
C ALA A 78 -2.51 -3.26 6.64
N TRP A 79 -2.15 -2.12 7.21
CA TRP A 79 -1.08 -1.97 8.19
C TRP A 79 -1.38 -2.71 9.49
N ARG A 80 -2.62 -2.66 9.97
CA ARG A 80 -3.03 -3.43 11.15
C ARG A 80 -2.88 -4.93 10.88
N VAL A 81 -3.37 -5.40 9.72
CA VAL A 81 -3.23 -6.81 9.32
C VAL A 81 -1.76 -7.20 9.19
N TYR A 82 -0.92 -6.35 8.59
CA TYR A 82 0.52 -6.57 8.50
C TYR A 82 1.17 -6.71 9.88
N LEU A 83 0.84 -5.83 10.82
CA LEU A 83 1.35 -5.90 12.19
C LEU A 83 0.86 -7.16 12.93
N GLU A 84 -0.39 -7.55 12.75
CA GLU A 84 -0.96 -8.76 13.35
C GLU A 84 -0.33 -10.03 12.77
N GLY A 85 -0.11 -10.07 11.44
CA GLY A 85 0.57 -11.16 10.76
C GLY A 85 2.06 -11.25 11.13
N GLY A 86 2.73 -10.11 11.29
CA GLY A 86 4.11 -10.02 11.76
C GLY A 86 4.27 -10.42 13.24
N ASN A 87 3.26 -10.18 14.07
CA ASN A 87 3.23 -10.60 15.47
C ASN A 87 2.84 -12.07 15.69
N CYS A 88 2.52 -12.85 14.65
CA CYS A 88 2.25 -14.29 14.78
C CYS A 88 3.51 -15.17 14.81
N THR A 89 4.66 -14.63 15.25
CA THR A 89 5.83 -15.43 15.62
C THR A 89 6.04 -15.39 17.14
N ASP A 90 5.23 -16.16 17.85
CA ASP A 90 5.54 -16.71 19.20
C ASP A 90 5.19 -18.19 19.22
#